data_AF-A0A962BZZ7-F1
#
_entry.id   AF-A0A962BZZ7-F1
#
_cell.length_a   1.000
_cell.length_b   1.000
_cell.length_c   1.000
_cell.angle_alpha   90.00
_cell.angle_beta   90.00
_cell.angle_gamma   90.00
#
_symmetry.space_group_name_H-M   'P 1'
#
loop_
_entity.id
_entity.type
_entity.pdbx_description
1 polymer ?
#
loop_
_entity_poly.entity_id
_entity_poly.type
_entity_poly.pdbx_seq_one_letter_code
_entity_poly.pdbx_strand_id
1 'polypeptide(L)'
;MDTPANPKTRLPEELSDTATLQELADLALKGHPTAACRLFVRATQCASLNARHSLAQQMEEVLTEREASKGDEFLIRAIAQLRGKGSTDAACAGMGAAETPDADEYLARSVAAMSTRQRVLLVMMRPDGSLVRLPRQPDNTVRTGRSSDYLIPQILADNFQRFLQEGVAASDPIALEGLILLHAPGYLPGASNGLSSAIPDPQKFAHAALLMQVLYGPDALGPAVDAMLAQTLSRMNPALRHRVEAEVTARAAIWSAAPSSAPESQPLSEGDTEALCAE
;
A
#
# COMPACT_ATOMS: atom_id res chain seq x y z
N MET A 1 31.97 -37.97 12.68
CA MET A 1 30.85 -37.17 13.18
C MET A 1 30.52 -36.19 12.08
N ASP A 2 29.64 -36.63 11.18
CA ASP A 2 29.22 -35.84 10.03
C ASP A 2 28.22 -34.79 10.47
N THR A 3 28.57 -33.53 10.24
CA THR A 3 27.71 -32.37 10.44
C THR A 3 26.56 -32.44 9.42
N PRO A 4 25.28 -32.47 9.83
CA PRO A 4 24.19 -32.44 8.87
C PRO A 4 24.15 -31.06 8.20
N ALA A 5 24.19 -31.07 6.88
CA ALA A 5 24.05 -29.90 6.04
C ALA A 5 22.72 -29.20 6.35
N ASN A 6 22.81 -27.91 6.68
CA ASN A 6 21.68 -27.00 6.82
C ASN A 6 20.93 -26.94 5.47
N PRO A 7 19.66 -27.37 5.37
CA PRO A 7 18.91 -27.22 4.15
C PRO A 7 18.58 -25.74 4.00
N LYS A 8 19.46 -25.01 3.30
CA LYS A 8 18.99 -23.91 2.47
C LYS A 8 17.98 -24.54 1.53
N THR A 9 16.70 -24.45 1.88
CA THR A 9 15.59 -24.63 0.97
C THR A 9 15.89 -23.69 -0.18
N ARG A 10 16.50 -24.22 -1.24
CA ARG A 10 16.54 -23.54 -2.51
C ARG A 10 15.07 -23.26 -2.81
N LEU A 11 14.74 -21.98 -2.93
CA LEU A 11 13.51 -21.54 -3.59
C LEU A 11 13.31 -22.44 -4.83
N PRO A 12 12.08 -22.90 -5.11
CA PRO A 12 11.78 -23.28 -6.48
C PRO A 12 12.18 -22.08 -7.33
N GLU A 13 13.23 -22.28 -8.13
CA GLU A 13 13.65 -21.39 -9.19
C GLU A 13 12.38 -21.13 -10.01
N GLU A 14 11.94 -19.86 -10.04
CA GLU A 14 10.77 -19.38 -10.77
C GLU A 14 9.40 -19.82 -10.19
N LEU A 15 8.95 -19.11 -9.16
CA LEU A 15 7.54 -18.70 -9.12
C LEU A 15 7.31 -17.79 -10.34
N SER A 16 7.12 -18.41 -11.51
CA SER A 16 6.74 -17.73 -12.75
C SER A 16 5.60 -16.77 -12.46
N ASP A 17 5.57 -15.62 -13.12
CA ASP A 17 4.46 -14.67 -13.03
C ASP A 17 3.11 -15.32 -13.43
N THR A 18 3.16 -16.52 -14.03
CA THR A 18 2.02 -17.36 -14.39
C THR A 18 1.56 -18.34 -13.30
N ALA A 19 2.10 -18.29 -12.08
CA ALA A 19 1.67 -19.19 -11.00
C ALA A 19 0.16 -19.08 -10.79
N THR A 20 -0.51 -20.23 -10.75
CA THR A 20 -1.95 -20.30 -10.55
C THR A 20 -2.32 -19.87 -9.12
N LEU A 21 -3.55 -19.42 -8.91
CA LEU A 21 -3.99 -19.01 -7.57
C LEU A 21 -3.87 -20.15 -6.55
N GLN A 22 -4.22 -21.37 -6.97
CA GLN A 22 -4.14 -22.55 -6.10
C GLN A 22 -2.70 -22.83 -5.66
N GLU A 23 -1.73 -22.71 -6.57
CA GLU A 23 -0.30 -22.87 -6.24
C GLU A 23 0.16 -21.79 -5.25
N LEU A 24 -0.26 -20.52 -5.44
CA LEU A 24 0.04 -19.44 -4.50
C LEU A 24 -0.58 -19.70 -3.13
N ALA A 25 -1.82 -20.17 -3.07
CA ALA A 25 -2.51 -20.52 -1.83
C ALA A 25 -1.80 -21.65 -1.08
N ASP A 26 -1.46 -22.74 -1.77
CA ASP A 26 -0.75 -23.89 -1.18
C ASP A 26 0.63 -23.49 -0.64
N LEU A 27 1.36 -22.64 -1.37
CA LEU A 27 2.67 -22.14 -0.94
C LEU A 27 2.55 -21.14 0.22
N ALA A 28 1.55 -20.25 0.20
CA ALA A 28 1.30 -19.30 1.27
C ALA A 28 0.94 -20.01 2.58
N LEU A 29 0.11 -21.05 2.53
CA LEU A 29 -0.21 -21.90 3.69
C LEU A 29 1.00 -22.66 4.23
N LYS A 30 1.99 -22.96 3.38
CA LYS A 30 3.30 -23.51 3.77
C LYS A 30 4.27 -22.46 4.32
N GLY A 31 3.86 -21.19 4.40
CA GLY A 31 4.67 -20.09 4.94
C GLY A 31 5.61 -19.45 3.92
N HIS A 32 5.41 -19.66 2.61
CA HIS A 32 6.27 -19.06 1.59
C HIS A 32 6.01 -17.54 1.46
N PRO A 33 6.98 -16.66 1.76
CA PRO A 33 6.75 -15.22 1.91
C PRO A 33 6.30 -14.55 0.61
N THR A 34 6.99 -14.82 -0.50
CA THR A 34 6.64 -14.27 -1.82
C THR A 34 5.26 -14.72 -2.29
N ALA A 35 4.88 -15.97 -2.02
CA ALA A 35 3.58 -16.49 -2.45
C ALA A 35 2.46 -15.86 -1.63
N ALA A 36 2.65 -15.72 -0.31
CA ALA A 36 1.71 -15.03 0.57
C ALA A 36 1.55 -13.54 0.20
N CYS A 37 2.63 -12.84 -0.13
CA CYS A 37 2.58 -11.46 -0.60
C CYS A 37 1.78 -11.34 -1.90
N ARG A 38 2.12 -12.14 -2.93
CA ARG A 38 1.43 -12.15 -4.23
C ARG A 38 -0.05 -12.52 -4.08
N LEU A 39 -0.36 -13.53 -3.29
CA LEU A 39 -1.72 -13.97 -2.99
C LEU A 39 -2.55 -12.84 -2.36
N PHE A 40 -2.01 -12.14 -1.35
CA PHE A 40 -2.71 -11.05 -0.68
C PHE A 40 -2.98 -9.88 -1.63
N VAL A 41 -2.00 -9.49 -2.45
CA VAL A 41 -2.15 -8.43 -3.47
C VAL A 41 -3.23 -8.80 -4.47
N ARG A 42 -3.15 -9.99 -5.08
CA ARG A 42 -4.17 -10.48 -6.02
C ARG A 42 -5.56 -10.53 -5.37
N ALA A 43 -5.66 -11.10 -4.17
CA ALA A 43 -6.94 -11.26 -3.45
C ALA A 43 -7.61 -9.90 -3.25
N THR A 44 -6.82 -8.90 -2.86
CA THR A 44 -7.27 -7.52 -2.64
C THR A 44 -7.73 -6.86 -3.93
N GLN A 45 -6.95 -6.97 -5.00
CA GLN A 45 -7.31 -6.41 -6.31
C GLN A 45 -8.62 -7.00 -6.84
N CYS A 46 -8.80 -8.32 -6.71
CA CYS A 46 -10.02 -8.97 -7.15
C CYS A 46 -11.24 -8.65 -6.29
N ALA A 47 -11.08 -8.59 -4.97
CA ALA A 47 -12.15 -8.14 -4.09
C ALA A 47 -12.64 -6.73 -4.48
N SER A 48 -11.71 -5.82 -4.78
CA SER A 48 -12.01 -4.46 -5.25
C SER A 48 -12.70 -4.44 -6.61
N LEU A 49 -12.22 -5.21 -7.59
CA LEU A 49 -12.85 -5.31 -8.91
C LEU A 49 -14.28 -5.86 -8.81
N ASN A 50 -14.48 -6.92 -8.02
CA ASN A 50 -15.79 -7.51 -7.78
C ASN A 50 -16.75 -6.52 -7.10
N ALA A 51 -16.26 -5.77 -6.10
CA ALA A 51 -17.05 -4.73 -5.43
C ALA A 51 -17.46 -3.60 -6.39
N ARG A 52 -16.54 -3.13 -7.24
CA ARG A 52 -16.84 -2.11 -8.27
C ARG A 52 -17.88 -2.60 -9.26
N HIS A 53 -17.76 -3.85 -9.72
CA HIS A 53 -18.72 -4.45 -10.64
C HIS A 53 -20.10 -4.60 -10.00
N SER A 54 -20.18 -5.10 -8.77
CA SER A 54 -21.43 -5.22 -8.02
C SER A 54 -22.11 -3.86 -7.80
N LEU A 55 -21.34 -2.81 -7.48
CA LEU A 55 -21.87 -1.46 -7.34
C LEU A 55 -22.38 -0.90 -8.67
N ALA A 56 -21.64 -1.12 -9.76
CA ALA A 56 -22.08 -0.71 -11.09
C ALA A 56 -23.41 -1.39 -11.49
N GLN A 57 -23.55 -2.69 -11.21
CA GLN A 57 -24.80 -3.43 -11.45
C GLN A 57 -25.97 -2.86 -10.65
N GLN A 58 -25.79 -2.60 -9.35
CA GLN A 58 -26.83 -1.98 -8.52
C GLN A 58 -27.24 -0.60 -9.04
N MET A 59 -26.28 0.21 -9.49
CA MET A 59 -26.57 1.54 -10.06
C MET A 59 -27.32 1.44 -11.40
N GLU A 60 -27.03 0.42 -12.21
CA GLU A 60 -27.76 0.15 -13.46
C GLU A 60 -29.20 -0.31 -13.19
N GLU A 61 -29.41 -1.18 -12.21
CA GLU A 61 -30.75 -1.60 -11.78
C GLU A 61 -31.59 -0.38 -11.36
N VAL A 62 -31.02 0.50 -10.53
CA VAL A 62 -31.70 1.75 -10.13
C VAL A 62 -32.01 2.66 -11.32
N LEU A 63 -31.13 2.76 -12.32
CA LEU A 63 -31.38 3.56 -13.53
C LEU A 63 -32.46 2.99 -14.44
N THR A 64 -32.48 1.66 -14.58
CA THR A 64 -33.48 0.97 -15.40
C THR A 64 -34.87 1.04 -14.78
N GLU A 65 -34.97 0.97 -13.45
CA GLU A 65 -36.23 1.14 -12.71
C GLU A 65 -36.79 2.58 -12.77
N ARG A 66 -35.96 3.60 -13.00
CA ARG A 66 -36.36 5.01 -12.91
C ARG A 66 -36.78 5.67 -14.24
N GLU A 67 -36.74 4.95 -15.37
CA GLU A 67 -36.81 5.51 -16.73
C GLU A 67 -35.82 6.69 -16.90
N ALA A 68 -34.56 6.36 -17.23
CA ALA A 68 -33.45 7.30 -17.35
C ALA A 68 -33.85 8.67 -17.98
N SER A 69 -33.72 9.72 -17.18
CA SER A 69 -33.99 11.10 -17.54
C SER A 69 -32.73 11.78 -18.07
N LYS A 70 -32.87 12.95 -18.70
CA LYS A 70 -31.71 13.78 -19.12
C LYS A 70 -30.80 14.22 -17.95
N GLY A 71 -31.22 14.06 -16.70
CA GLY A 71 -30.40 14.35 -15.50
C GLY A 71 -29.41 13.24 -15.14
N ASP A 72 -29.49 12.07 -15.78
CA ASP A 72 -28.75 10.88 -15.39
C ASP A 72 -27.40 10.71 -16.11
N GLU A 73 -26.99 11.68 -16.94
CA GLU A 73 -25.67 11.66 -17.62
C GLU A 73 -24.50 11.51 -16.65
N PHE A 74 -24.59 12.12 -15.46
CA PHE A 74 -23.58 11.95 -14.42
C PHE A 74 -23.52 10.50 -13.92
N LEU A 75 -24.66 9.86 -13.70
CA LEU A 75 -24.75 8.50 -13.18
C LEU A 75 -24.29 7.48 -14.24
N ILE A 76 -24.65 7.70 -15.50
CA ILE A 76 -24.15 6.92 -16.65
C ILE A 76 -22.62 7.02 -16.75
N ARG A 77 -22.06 8.22 -16.60
CA ARG A 77 -20.60 8.42 -16.61
C ARG A 77 -19.93 7.74 -15.42
N ALA A 78 -20.55 7.78 -14.24
CA ALA A 78 -20.06 7.08 -13.06
C ALA A 78 -20.04 5.56 -13.26
N ILE A 79 -21.12 4.96 -13.78
CA ILE A 79 -21.20 3.53 -14.09
C ILE A 79 -20.14 3.11 -15.11
N ALA A 80 -19.96 3.90 -16.18
CA ALA A 80 -18.94 3.65 -17.18
C ALA A 80 -17.51 3.70 -16.60
N GLN A 81 -17.26 4.59 -15.63
CA GLN A 81 -15.99 4.62 -14.89
C GLN A 81 -15.82 3.41 -13.97
N LEU A 82 -16.89 2.96 -13.30
CA LEU A 82 -16.87 1.81 -12.38
C LEU A 82 -16.62 0.48 -13.11
N ARG A 83 -17.12 0.32 -14.33
CA ARG A 83 -16.87 -0.86 -15.16
C ARG A 83 -15.42 -0.99 -15.63
N GLY A 84 -14.66 0.12 -15.67
CA GLY A 84 -13.30 0.11 -16.19
C GLY A 84 -13.22 -0.36 -17.66
N LYS A 85 -12.00 -0.57 -18.16
CA LYS A 85 -11.74 -1.05 -19.55
C LYS A 85 -11.34 -2.53 -19.64
N GLY A 86 -11.35 -3.28 -18.53
CA GLY A 86 -10.89 -4.68 -18.48
C GLY A 86 -12.00 -5.67 -18.18
N SER A 87 -11.93 -6.89 -18.73
CA SER A 87 -12.85 -7.97 -18.34
C SER A 87 -12.45 -8.53 -16.98
N THR A 88 -13.31 -8.33 -15.97
CA THR A 88 -13.20 -8.83 -14.60
C THR A 88 -12.90 -10.33 -14.53
N ASP A 89 -13.48 -11.09 -15.45
CA ASP A 89 -13.51 -12.55 -15.39
C ASP A 89 -12.16 -13.21 -15.68
N ALA A 90 -11.30 -12.56 -16.47
CA ALA A 90 -9.97 -13.10 -16.77
C ALA A 90 -8.95 -12.78 -15.66
N ALA A 91 -9.05 -11.60 -15.06
CA ALA A 91 -8.12 -11.15 -14.01
C ALA A 91 -8.38 -11.82 -12.66
N CYS A 92 -9.63 -12.24 -12.40
CA CYS A 92 -10.06 -12.85 -11.14
C CYS A 92 -10.57 -14.28 -11.30
N ALA A 93 -10.18 -14.95 -12.39
CA ALA A 93 -10.51 -16.35 -12.61
C ALA A 93 -10.00 -17.22 -11.44
N GLY A 94 -10.90 -17.98 -10.81
CA GLY A 94 -10.58 -18.86 -9.67
C GLY A 94 -10.49 -18.19 -8.31
N MET A 95 -10.93 -16.92 -8.18
CA MET A 95 -10.96 -16.17 -6.93
C MET A 95 -12.37 -16.15 -6.31
N GLY A 96 -12.89 -17.31 -5.93
CA GLY A 96 -14.08 -17.40 -5.08
C GLY A 96 -13.74 -17.19 -3.60
N ALA A 97 -14.66 -16.60 -2.82
CA ALA A 97 -14.50 -16.47 -1.37
C ALA A 97 -14.34 -17.82 -0.63
N ALA A 98 -14.73 -18.94 -1.27
CA ALA A 98 -14.52 -20.29 -0.76
C ALA A 98 -13.14 -20.89 -1.17
N GLU A 99 -12.44 -20.26 -2.10
CA GLU A 99 -11.22 -20.77 -2.75
C GLU A 99 -9.97 -20.05 -2.23
N THR A 100 -10.12 -18.81 -1.72
CA THR A 100 -9.02 -18.07 -1.08
C THR A 100 -8.90 -18.39 0.41
N PRO A 101 -7.74 -18.86 0.90
CA PRO A 101 -7.52 -19.07 2.33
C PRO A 101 -7.59 -17.74 3.09
N ASP A 102 -7.90 -17.81 4.39
CA ASP A 102 -7.98 -16.63 5.25
C ASP A 102 -6.62 -15.90 5.31
N ALA A 103 -6.66 -14.58 5.12
CA ALA A 103 -5.49 -13.74 5.08
C ALA A 103 -4.71 -13.76 6.38
N ASP A 104 -5.40 -13.71 7.53
CA ASP A 104 -4.74 -13.76 8.82
C ASP A 104 -4.03 -15.12 9.03
N GLU A 105 -4.60 -16.22 8.53
CA GLU A 105 -3.99 -17.55 8.63
C GLU A 105 -2.66 -17.65 7.87
N TYR A 106 -2.64 -17.36 6.56
CA TYR A 106 -1.42 -17.54 5.78
C TYR A 106 -0.38 -16.44 6.02
N LEU A 107 -0.80 -15.22 6.36
CA LEU A 107 0.12 -14.15 6.75
C LEU A 107 0.79 -14.45 8.09
N ALA A 108 0.08 -15.01 9.07
CA ALA A 108 0.68 -15.41 10.35
C ALA A 108 1.85 -16.40 10.19
N ARG A 109 1.79 -17.25 9.17
CA ARG A 109 2.83 -18.27 8.88
C ARG A 109 4.02 -17.72 8.11
N SER A 110 3.85 -16.62 7.37
CA SER A 110 4.82 -16.15 6.39
C SER A 110 5.44 -14.79 6.73
N VAL A 111 4.74 -13.93 7.49
CA VAL A 111 5.13 -12.53 7.69
C VAL A 111 6.49 -12.37 8.36
N ALA A 112 6.90 -13.30 9.23
CA ALA A 112 8.20 -13.27 9.87
C ALA A 112 9.37 -13.58 8.91
N ALA A 113 9.10 -14.31 7.83
CA ALA A 113 10.06 -14.65 6.79
C ALA A 113 10.02 -13.69 5.60
N MET A 114 9.05 -12.77 5.55
CA MET A 114 8.94 -11.77 4.49
C MET A 114 10.09 -10.77 4.52
N SER A 115 10.50 -10.35 3.34
CA SER A 115 11.44 -9.23 3.20
C SER A 115 10.83 -7.96 3.79
N THR A 116 11.69 -7.00 4.18
CA THR A 116 11.20 -5.71 4.68
C THR A 116 10.33 -5.00 3.63
N ARG A 117 10.73 -5.08 2.36
CA ARG A 117 9.97 -4.56 1.20
C ARG A 117 8.56 -5.15 1.16
N GLN A 118 8.43 -6.47 1.19
CA GLN A 118 7.13 -7.16 1.19
C GLN A 118 6.25 -6.68 2.35
N ARG A 119 6.80 -6.60 3.57
CA ARG A 119 6.04 -6.14 4.74
C ARG A 119 5.57 -4.70 4.61
N VAL A 120 6.41 -3.81 4.08
CA VAL A 120 6.05 -2.41 3.78
C VAL A 120 4.95 -2.34 2.73
N LEU A 121 5.05 -3.13 1.65
CA LEU A 121 4.03 -3.18 0.60
C LEU A 121 2.67 -3.59 1.15
N LEU A 122 2.61 -4.65 1.95
CA LEU A 122 1.34 -5.15 2.49
C LEU A 122 0.66 -4.13 3.40
N VAL A 123 1.41 -3.46 4.29
CA VAL A 123 0.82 -2.44 5.18
C VAL A 123 0.45 -1.18 4.42
N MET A 124 1.18 -0.83 3.38
CA MET A 124 0.89 0.33 2.54
C MET A 124 -0.18 0.05 1.48
N MET A 125 -0.66 -1.18 1.35
CA MET A 125 -1.67 -1.52 0.37
C MET A 125 -3.05 -1.01 0.79
N ARG A 126 -3.76 -0.45 -0.19
CA ARG A 126 -5.14 -0.01 -0.07
C ARG A 126 -6.09 -1.18 -0.29
N PRO A 127 -7.36 -1.03 0.12
CA PRO A 127 -8.43 -1.96 -0.22
C PRO A 127 -8.60 -2.23 -1.72
N ASP A 128 -8.13 -1.30 -2.58
CA ASP A 128 -8.21 -1.46 -4.03
C ASP A 128 -6.99 -2.18 -4.64
N GLY A 129 -6.03 -2.60 -3.81
CA GLY A 129 -4.81 -3.27 -4.24
C GLY A 129 -3.71 -2.32 -4.73
N SER A 130 -3.99 -1.02 -4.78
CA SER A 130 -2.98 0.00 -5.06
C SER A 130 -2.23 0.38 -3.78
N LEU A 131 -1.05 0.98 -3.92
CA LEU A 131 -0.30 1.46 -2.77
C LEU A 131 -0.78 2.84 -2.34
N VAL A 132 -0.86 3.05 -1.03
CA VAL A 132 -0.99 4.37 -0.45
C VAL A 132 0.29 5.15 -0.71
N ARG A 133 0.16 6.34 -1.31
CA ARG A 133 1.27 7.24 -1.64
C ARG A 133 0.97 8.66 -1.18
N LEU A 134 2.01 9.47 -1.02
CA LEU A 134 1.83 10.91 -0.77
C LEU A 134 1.18 11.58 -1.99
N PRO A 135 0.14 12.41 -1.79
CA PRO A 135 -0.48 13.14 -2.88
C PRO A 135 0.47 14.22 -3.41
N ARG A 136 1.12 13.96 -4.54
CA ARG A 136 2.01 14.92 -5.23
C ARG A 136 1.23 15.99 -5.98
N GLN A 137 0.05 15.63 -6.48
CA GLN A 137 -0.88 16.50 -7.19
C GLN A 137 -2.28 16.38 -6.59
N PRO A 138 -3.11 17.43 -6.65
CA PRO A 138 -4.51 17.33 -6.28
C PRO A 138 -5.20 16.31 -7.20
N ASP A 139 -5.55 15.17 -6.62
CA ASP A 139 -6.24 14.08 -7.32
C ASP A 139 -7.75 14.34 -7.29
N ASN A 140 -8.34 14.58 -8.47
CA ASN A 140 -9.78 14.75 -8.65
C ASN A 140 -10.50 13.42 -8.95
N THR A 141 -9.82 12.28 -8.82
CA THR A 141 -10.48 10.98 -9.01
C THR A 141 -11.52 10.75 -7.92
N VAL A 142 -12.77 10.56 -8.35
CA VAL A 142 -13.85 10.10 -7.49
C VAL A 142 -13.56 8.64 -7.16
N ARG A 143 -12.94 8.40 -6.00
CA ARG A 143 -12.71 7.06 -5.49
C ARG A 143 -13.99 6.60 -4.81
N THR A 144 -14.48 5.42 -5.19
CA THR A 144 -15.64 4.81 -4.54
C THR A 144 -15.41 4.73 -3.04
N GLY A 145 -16.40 5.16 -2.27
CA GLY A 145 -16.43 4.94 -0.83
C GLY A 145 -16.24 3.46 -0.52
N ARG A 146 -15.55 3.17 0.59
CA ARG A 146 -15.30 1.82 1.09
C ARG A 146 -16.61 1.02 1.08
N SER A 147 -16.62 -0.18 0.51
CA SER A 147 -17.56 -1.17 1.03
C SER A 147 -17.12 -1.51 2.46
N SER A 148 -18.07 -1.77 3.34
CA SER A 148 -17.83 -2.21 4.72
C SER A 148 -17.02 -3.51 4.82
N ASP A 149 -16.78 -4.17 3.69
CA ASP A 149 -16.37 -5.57 3.64
C ASP A 149 -14.84 -5.72 3.56
N TYR A 150 -14.11 -4.63 3.29
CA TYR A 150 -12.65 -4.67 3.32
C TYR A 150 -12.12 -4.25 4.69
N LEU A 151 -11.89 -5.25 5.54
CA LEU A 151 -11.14 -5.12 6.79
C LEU A 151 -9.66 -5.43 6.51
N ILE A 152 -8.77 -4.58 7.01
CA ILE A 152 -7.33 -4.86 7.00
C ILE A 152 -7.10 -6.07 7.92
N PRO A 153 -6.37 -7.13 7.48
CA PRO A 153 -6.04 -8.26 8.35
C PRO A 153 -5.41 -7.79 9.65
N GLN A 154 -5.82 -8.38 10.77
CA GLN A 154 -5.41 -7.92 12.10
C GLN A 154 -3.89 -7.97 12.25
N ILE A 155 -3.25 -8.98 11.67
CA ILE A 155 -1.79 -9.11 11.72
C ILE A 155 -1.05 -7.92 11.08
N LEU A 156 -1.61 -7.34 10.01
CA LEU A 156 -1.04 -6.16 9.37
C LEU A 156 -1.34 -4.90 10.19
N ALA A 157 -2.54 -4.79 10.76
CA ALA A 157 -2.90 -3.69 11.64
C ALA A 157 -2.00 -3.61 12.89
N ASP A 158 -1.76 -4.75 13.54
CA ASP A 158 -0.94 -4.84 14.76
C ASP A 158 0.54 -4.52 14.51
N ASN A 159 1.02 -4.79 13.29
CA ASN A 159 2.42 -4.61 12.91
C ASN A 159 2.69 -3.38 12.04
N PHE A 160 1.65 -2.59 11.75
CA PHE A 160 1.70 -1.47 10.80
C PHE A 160 2.89 -0.54 11.05
N GLN A 161 2.93 0.07 12.24
CA GLN A 161 3.99 1.02 12.59
C GLN A 161 5.36 0.36 12.61
N ARG A 162 5.45 -0.88 13.10
CA ARG A 162 6.72 -1.63 13.17
C ARG A 162 7.30 -1.87 11.78
N PHE A 163 6.49 -2.33 10.83
CA PHE A 163 6.94 -2.59 9.46
C PHE A 163 7.37 -1.32 8.73
N LEU A 164 6.68 -0.19 8.95
CA LEU A 164 7.13 1.10 8.41
C LEU A 164 8.48 1.54 9.00
N GLN A 165 8.68 1.37 10.31
CA GLN A 165 9.95 1.72 10.95
C GLN A 165 11.11 0.83 10.45
N GLU A 166 10.86 -0.46 10.30
CA GLU A 166 11.82 -1.40 9.71
C GLU A 166 12.13 -1.04 8.25
N GLY A 167 11.13 -0.63 7.47
CA GLY A 167 11.29 -0.13 6.10
C GLY A 167 12.17 1.11 6.03
N VAL A 168 11.94 2.10 6.90
CA VAL A 168 12.79 3.31 6.97
C VAL A 168 14.22 2.98 7.41
N ALA A 169 14.40 1.98 8.27
CA ALA A 169 15.73 1.49 8.63
C ALA A 169 16.43 0.78 7.45
N ALA A 170 15.66 0.15 6.55
CA ALA A 170 16.13 -0.49 5.32
C ALA A 170 16.16 0.46 4.11
N SER A 171 16.02 1.78 4.32
CA SER A 171 16.04 2.80 3.27
C SER A 171 14.92 2.66 2.21
N ASP A 172 13.74 2.16 2.61
CA ASP A 172 12.58 2.06 1.74
C ASP A 172 11.79 3.40 1.67
N PRO A 173 11.69 4.04 0.48
CA PRO A 173 10.96 5.30 0.33
C PRO A 173 9.46 5.17 0.60
N ILE A 174 8.84 4.03 0.29
CA ILE A 174 7.41 3.81 0.50
C ILE A 174 7.10 3.77 2.00
N ALA A 175 8.00 3.18 2.79
CA ALA A 175 7.88 3.19 4.24
C ALA A 175 7.98 4.62 4.82
N LEU A 176 8.84 5.45 4.24
CA LEU A 176 8.98 6.85 4.63
C LEU A 176 7.71 7.67 4.32
N GLU A 177 7.13 7.47 3.14
CA GLU A 177 5.80 8.03 2.80
C GLU A 177 4.73 7.57 3.79
N GLY A 178 4.74 6.29 4.17
CA GLY A 178 3.84 5.74 5.18
C GLY A 178 3.94 6.42 6.55
N LEU A 179 5.15 6.67 7.04
CA LEU A 179 5.35 7.38 8.32
C LEU A 179 4.87 8.83 8.26
N ILE A 180 5.04 9.51 7.11
CA ILE A 180 4.52 10.87 6.91
C ILE A 180 2.99 10.86 7.01
N LEU A 181 2.33 9.92 6.34
CA LEU A 181 0.87 9.78 6.36
C LEU A 181 0.34 9.38 7.74
N LEU A 182 1.05 8.49 8.44
CA LEU A 182 0.66 8.01 9.77
C LEU A 182 0.68 9.11 10.82
N HIS A 183 1.67 10.00 10.75
CA HIS A 183 1.90 11.02 11.78
C HIS A 183 1.43 12.43 11.39
N ALA A 184 0.86 12.61 10.19
CA ALA A 184 0.36 13.89 9.73
C ALA A 184 -0.62 14.52 10.73
N PRO A 185 -0.43 15.79 11.13
CA PRO A 185 -1.24 16.45 12.17
C PRO A 185 -2.66 16.84 11.73
N GLY A 186 -3.09 16.46 10.53
CA GLY A 186 -4.39 16.79 9.99
C GLY A 186 -4.74 15.97 8.74
N TYR A 187 -5.95 16.21 8.22
CA TYR A 187 -6.41 15.55 7.01
C TYR A 187 -5.59 16.01 5.79
N LEU A 188 -4.98 15.05 5.09
CA LEU A 188 -4.31 15.26 3.81
C LEU A 188 -5.30 15.01 2.66
N PRO A 189 -5.65 16.03 1.86
CA PRO A 189 -6.50 15.85 0.69
C PRO A 189 -5.93 14.79 -0.26
N GLY A 190 -6.76 13.84 -0.69
CA GLY A 190 -6.33 12.71 -1.53
C GLY A 190 -5.68 11.55 -0.75
N ALA A 191 -5.34 11.74 0.53
CA ALA A 191 -4.92 10.66 1.43
C ALA A 191 -6.14 10.00 2.10
N SER A 192 -7.21 9.75 1.34
CA SER A 192 -8.47 9.09 1.78
C SER A 192 -8.25 7.61 2.15
N ASN A 193 -7.34 7.38 3.08
CA ASN A 193 -6.69 6.13 3.35
C ASN A 193 -6.81 5.94 4.86
N GLY A 194 -7.58 4.96 5.31
CA GLY A 194 -7.75 4.67 6.74
C GLY A 194 -6.49 4.11 7.42
N LEU A 195 -5.34 4.70 7.12
CA LEU A 195 -4.08 4.63 7.88
C LEU A 195 -4.11 5.58 9.10
N SER A 196 -5.13 6.43 9.20
CA SER A 196 -5.34 7.43 10.26
C SER A 196 -5.77 6.85 11.62
N SER A 197 -5.47 5.57 11.92
CA SER A 197 -5.82 4.98 13.22
C SER A 197 -4.83 5.34 14.33
N ALA A 198 -3.67 5.92 14.01
CA ALA A 198 -2.69 6.36 15.01
C ALA A 198 -2.88 7.83 15.43
N ILE A 199 -2.45 8.14 16.66
CA ILE A 199 -2.40 9.49 17.17
C ILE A 199 -1.31 10.26 16.40
N PRO A 200 -1.63 11.41 15.78
CA PRO A 200 -0.62 12.23 15.11
C PRO A 200 0.53 12.61 16.03
N ASP A 201 1.75 12.60 15.48
CA ASP A 201 2.98 12.95 16.21
C ASP A 201 3.75 13.99 15.39
N PRO A 202 3.63 15.30 15.72
CA PRO A 202 4.23 16.37 14.94
C PRO A 202 5.76 16.27 14.82
N GLN A 203 6.43 15.69 15.82
CA GLN A 203 7.88 15.50 15.76
C GLN A 203 8.25 14.41 14.75
N LYS A 204 7.58 13.25 14.81
CA LYS A 204 7.83 12.15 13.86
C LYS A 204 7.45 12.53 12.44
N PHE A 205 6.34 13.25 12.27
CA PHE A 205 5.94 13.83 11.00
C PHE A 205 7.03 14.74 10.43
N ALA A 206 7.49 15.73 11.21
CA ALA A 206 8.52 16.65 10.77
C ALA A 206 9.84 15.93 10.41
N HIS A 207 10.27 14.96 11.23
CA HIS A 207 11.45 14.16 10.95
C HIS A 207 11.32 13.39 9.63
N ALA A 208 10.22 12.65 9.43
CA ALA A 208 10.01 11.86 8.22
C ALA A 208 9.88 12.74 6.97
N ALA A 209 9.14 13.85 7.04
CA ALA A 209 8.95 14.76 5.92
C ALA A 209 10.24 15.51 5.54
N LEU A 210 11.02 16.00 6.53
CA LEU A 210 12.33 16.60 6.27
C LEU A 210 13.31 15.59 5.65
N LEU A 211 13.33 14.34 6.14
CA LEU A 211 14.16 13.30 5.55
C LEU A 211 13.80 13.05 4.09
N MET A 212 12.50 12.95 3.77
CA MET A 212 12.02 12.78 2.40
C MET A 212 12.45 13.96 1.52
N GLN A 213 12.36 15.19 2.02
CA GLN A 213 12.79 16.40 1.31
C GLN A 213 14.30 16.44 1.06
N VAL A 214 15.12 16.03 2.04
CA VAL A 214 16.58 15.98 1.90
C VAL A 214 17.01 14.93 0.88
N LEU A 215 16.36 13.77 0.86
CA LEU A 215 16.74 12.65 -0.02
C LEU A 215 16.25 12.82 -1.46
N TYR A 216 15.04 13.34 -1.64
CA TYR A 216 14.36 13.34 -2.94
C TYR A 216 13.98 14.75 -3.44
N GLY A 217 14.34 15.80 -2.71
CA GLY A 217 14.09 17.19 -3.07
C GLY A 217 12.76 17.77 -2.55
N PRO A 218 12.52 19.08 -2.73
CA PRO A 218 11.33 19.76 -2.23
C PRO A 218 10.01 19.25 -2.82
N ASP A 219 10.02 18.84 -4.10
CA ASP A 219 8.83 18.32 -4.78
C ASP A 219 8.46 16.89 -4.29
N ALA A 220 9.28 16.30 -3.42
CA ALA A 220 9.07 14.98 -2.82
C ALA A 220 7.81 14.88 -1.94
N LEU A 221 7.36 16.00 -1.38
CA LEU A 221 6.27 16.03 -0.41
C LEU A 221 4.91 16.32 -1.07
N GLY A 222 4.91 17.08 -2.17
CA GLY A 222 3.71 17.70 -2.69
C GLY A 222 3.23 18.89 -1.83
N PRO A 223 2.36 19.74 -2.38
CA PRO A 223 2.05 21.05 -1.78
C PRO A 223 1.33 20.95 -0.43
N ALA A 224 0.49 19.94 -0.23
CA ALA A 224 -0.27 19.78 1.01
C ALA A 224 0.63 19.39 2.19
N VAL A 225 1.52 18.42 1.98
CA VAL A 225 2.45 17.95 3.01
C VAL A 225 3.50 19.00 3.31
N ASP A 226 4.01 19.69 2.28
CA ASP A 226 4.98 20.78 2.45
C ASP A 226 4.40 21.94 3.29
N ALA A 227 3.16 22.35 3.00
CA ALA A 227 2.47 23.37 3.80
C ALA A 227 2.26 22.93 5.27
N MET A 228 1.90 21.66 5.49
CA MET A 228 1.79 21.11 6.86
C MET A 228 3.14 21.03 7.56
N LEU A 229 4.21 20.71 6.85
CA LEU A 229 5.57 20.70 7.38
C LEU A 229 5.98 22.11 7.81
N ALA A 230 5.79 23.11 6.95
CA ALA A 230 6.08 24.50 7.29
C ALA A 230 5.32 24.96 8.55
N GLN A 231 4.02 24.64 8.64
CA GLN A 231 3.23 24.96 9.83
C GLN A 231 3.73 24.22 11.07
N THR A 232 4.06 22.95 10.95
CA THR A 232 4.59 22.13 12.06
C THR A 232 5.91 22.69 12.58
N LEU A 233 6.85 23.00 11.69
CA LEU A 233 8.15 23.58 12.05
C LEU A 233 8.02 24.97 12.67
N SER A 234 7.05 25.79 12.23
CA SER A 234 6.81 27.13 12.79
C SER A 234 6.33 27.10 14.25
N ARG A 235 5.65 26.01 14.64
CA ARG A 235 5.11 25.80 16.00
C ARG A 235 6.06 24.99 16.89
N MET A 236 7.12 24.43 16.31
CA MET A 236 8.09 23.61 17.01
C MET A 236 9.05 24.49 17.82
N ASN A 237 9.39 24.04 19.03
CA ASN A 237 10.44 24.68 19.82
C ASN A 237 11.77 24.66 19.03
N PRO A 238 12.54 25.77 18.97
CA PRO A 238 13.82 25.83 18.26
C PRO A 238 14.82 24.73 18.63
N ALA A 239 14.92 24.36 19.91
CA ALA A 239 15.83 23.30 20.36
C ALA A 239 15.39 21.92 19.82
N LEU A 240 14.08 21.68 19.78
CA LEU A 240 13.52 20.46 19.22
C LEU A 240 13.72 20.40 17.70
N ARG A 241 13.53 21.53 17.02
CA ARG A 241 13.76 21.66 15.59
C ARG A 241 15.21 21.34 15.22
N HIS A 242 16.18 21.94 15.91
CA HIS A 242 17.60 21.64 15.68
C HIS A 242 17.95 20.18 15.92
N ARG A 243 17.35 19.55 16.94
CA ARG A 243 17.52 18.11 17.17
C ARG A 243 17.01 17.29 15.98
N VAL A 244 15.80 17.59 15.50
CA VAL A 244 15.21 16.90 14.34
C VAL A 244 16.07 17.10 13.09
N GLU A 245 16.53 18.31 12.81
CA GLU A 245 17.39 18.61 11.65
C GLU A 245 18.72 17.83 11.72
N ALA A 246 19.32 17.73 12.91
CA ALA A 246 20.54 16.94 13.13
C ALA A 246 20.30 15.42 12.92
N GLU A 247 19.20 14.89 13.46
CA GLU A 247 18.80 13.48 13.27
C GLU A 247 18.55 13.16 11.80
N VAL A 248 17.85 14.06 11.08
CA VAL A 248 17.59 13.95 9.64
C VAL A 248 18.89 13.94 8.84
N THR A 249 19.82 14.84 9.16
CA THR A 249 21.13 14.91 8.47
C THR A 249 21.91 13.61 8.64
N ALA A 250 21.96 13.09 9.87
CA ALA A 250 22.62 11.81 10.15
C ALA A 250 21.94 10.64 9.42
N ARG A 251 20.61 10.61 9.40
CA ARG A 251 19.84 9.55 8.73
C ARG A 251 19.99 9.61 7.21
N ALA A 252 19.99 10.81 6.62
CA ALA A 252 20.17 11.00 5.19
C ALA A 252 21.54 10.48 4.73
N ALA A 253 22.60 10.73 5.50
CA ALA A 253 23.93 10.20 5.20
C ALA A 253 23.97 8.66 5.17
N ILE A 254 23.24 7.99 6.07
CA ILE A 254 23.11 6.52 6.07
C ILE A 254 22.38 6.04 4.81
N TRP A 255 21.29 6.71 4.43
CA TRP A 255 20.50 6.36 3.26
C TRP A 255 21.27 6.55 1.96
N SER A 256 22.03 7.65 1.83
CA SER A 256 22.87 7.91 0.65
C SER A 256 24.05 6.95 0.50
N ALA A 257 24.49 6.32 1.59
CA ALA A 257 25.56 5.33 1.58
C ALA A 257 25.06 3.89 1.32
N ALA A 258 23.75 3.65 1.37
CA ALA A 258 23.17 2.35 1.08
C ALA A 258 23.13 2.11 -0.44
N PRO A 259 23.39 0.87 -0.91
CA PRO A 259 23.19 0.53 -2.32
C PRO A 259 21.72 0.80 -2.68
N SER A 260 21.50 1.65 -3.69
CA SER A 260 20.16 2.03 -4.15
C SER A 260 19.39 0.82 -4.64
N SER A 261 18.55 0.25 -3.79
CA SER A 261 17.59 -0.80 -4.13
C SER A 261 16.21 -0.24 -4.48
N ALA A 262 16.05 1.08 -4.58
CA ALA A 262 14.75 1.68 -4.86
C ALA A 262 14.51 1.74 -6.38
N PRO A 263 13.46 1.07 -6.91
CA PRO A 263 12.95 1.43 -8.22
C PRO A 263 12.52 2.90 -8.17
N GLU A 264 12.93 3.62 -9.20
CA GLU A 264 12.63 5.01 -9.48
C GLU A 264 11.16 5.29 -9.17
N SER A 265 10.89 6.45 -8.55
CA SER A 265 9.58 6.91 -8.08
C SER A 265 8.60 7.19 -9.23
N GLN A 266 8.42 6.23 -10.13
CA GLN A 266 7.34 6.23 -11.09
C GLN A 266 6.04 5.94 -10.34
N PRO A 267 4.93 6.62 -10.71
CA PRO A 267 3.62 6.16 -10.33
C PRO A 267 3.48 4.74 -10.90
N LEU A 268 3.53 3.74 -10.03
CA LEU A 268 3.20 2.38 -10.40
C LEU A 268 1.81 2.46 -11.04
N SER A 269 1.73 2.12 -12.32
CA SER A 269 0.44 1.90 -12.95
C SER A 269 -0.32 0.86 -12.11
N GLU A 270 -1.64 0.94 -12.05
CA GLU A 270 -2.50 0.09 -11.22
C GLU A 270 -2.30 -1.44 -11.45
N GLY A 271 -1.43 -1.87 -12.37
CA GLY A 271 -1.21 -3.27 -12.76
C GLY A 271 -0.05 -4.03 -12.11
N ASP A 272 1.01 -3.40 -11.58
CA ASP A 272 2.27 -4.14 -11.30
C ASP A 272 2.62 -4.28 -9.81
N THR A 273 1.66 -4.15 -8.89
CA THR A 273 1.95 -4.30 -7.44
C THR A 273 2.36 -5.73 -7.06
N GLU A 274 1.96 -6.73 -7.84
CA GLU A 274 2.37 -8.13 -7.61
C GLU A 274 3.86 -8.36 -7.94
N ALA A 275 4.39 -7.68 -8.96
CA ALA A 275 5.80 -7.78 -9.32
C ALA A 275 6.71 -7.31 -8.17
N LEU A 276 6.22 -6.40 -7.33
CA LEU A 276 6.93 -5.90 -6.16
C LEU A 276 7.07 -6.94 -5.03
N CYS A 277 6.35 -8.06 -5.10
CA CYS A 277 6.50 -9.16 -4.14
C CYS A 277 7.68 -10.10 -4.48
N ALA A 278 8.31 -9.98 -5.66
CA ALA A 278 9.36 -10.89 -6.12
C ALA A 278 10.75 -10.68 -5.49
N GLU A 279 10.92 -9.63 -4.67
CA GLU A 279 12.19 -9.20 -4.07
C GLU A 279 12.50 -9.80 -2.68
#